data_AF-A0A8T4NLP8-F1
#
_entry.id   AF-A0A8T4NLP8-F1
#
_cell.length_a   1.000
_cell.length_b   1.000
_cell.length_c   1.000
_cell.angle_alpha   90.00
_cell.angle_beta   90.00
_cell.angle_gamma   90.00
#
_symmetry.space_group_name_H-M   'P 1'
#
loop_
_entity.id
_entity.type
_entity.pdbx_description
1 polymer ?
#
loop_
_entity_poly.entity_id
_entity_poly.type
_entity_poly.pdbx_seq_one_letter_code
_entity_poly.pdbx_strand_id
1 'polypeptide(L)' 'MDFLKSFIQDCRYYDLEKREIKTILKYVNLKNKTLLDAGTGIGRLAFPLSKYAKRIVAIDKNKQR' A
#
# COMPACT_ATOMS: atom_id res chain seq x y z
N MET A 1 18.43 9.23 -2.11
CA MET A 1 17.22 9.94 -2.58
C MET A 1 16.49 9.18 -3.69
N ASP A 2 17.16 8.27 -4.41
CA ASP A 2 16.60 7.62 -5.61
C ASP A 2 15.46 6.63 -5.32
N PHE A 3 15.52 5.91 -4.19
CA PHE A 3 14.48 4.96 -3.81
C PHE A 3 13.10 5.63 -3.66
N LEU A 4 13.01 6.73 -2.92
CA LEU A 4 11.73 7.43 -2.71
C LEU A 4 11.14 7.93 -4.02
N LYS A 5 12.00 8.42 -4.93
CA LYS A 5 11.59 8.88 -6.25
C LYS A 5 11.05 7.71 -7.09
N SER A 6 11.77 6.57 -7.11
CA SER A 6 11.33 5.35 -7.78
C SER A 6 10.00 4.85 -7.22
N PHE A 7 9.88 4.76 -5.89
CA PHE A 7 8.65 4.34 -5.21
C PHE A 7 7.45 5.23 -5.58
N ILE A 8 7.62 6.55 -5.57
CA ILE A 8 6.56 7.49 -5.95
C ILE A 8 6.18 7.30 -7.43
N GLN A 9 7.17 7.07 -8.30
CA GLN A 9 6.95 6.85 -9.72
C GLN A 9 6.20 5.53 -9.97
N ASP A 10 6.57 4.46 -9.28
CA ASP A 10 5.87 3.18 -9.34
C ASP A 10 4.43 3.33 -8.83
N CYS A 11 4.22 4.02 -7.70
CA CYS A 11 2.87 4.28 -7.20
C CYS A 11 2.01 5.06 -8.22
N ARG A 12 2.60 6.03 -8.93
CA ARG A 12 1.91 6.77 -10.00
C ARG A 12 1.64 5.91 -11.24
N TYR A 13 2.55 5.01 -11.58
CA TYR A 13 2.40 4.09 -12.70
C TYR A 13 1.23 3.12 -12.48
N TYR A 14 1.13 2.53 -11.29
CA TYR A 14 0.08 1.55 -10.98
C TYR A 14 -1.28 2.18 -10.65
N ASP A 15 -1.32 3.32 -9.94
CA ASP A 15 -2.57 3.93 -9.50
C ASP A 15 -2.48 5.47 -9.42
N LEU A 16 -2.31 6.11 -10.59
CA LEU A 16 -2.12 7.56 -10.73
C LEU A 16 -3.17 8.39 -9.96
N GLU A 17 -4.43 7.95 -10.02
CA GLU A 17 -5.57 8.66 -9.44
C GLU A 17 -5.97 8.14 -8.05
N LYS A 18 -5.20 7.19 -7.49
CA LYS A 18 -5.47 6.52 -6.21
C LYS A 18 -6.85 5.85 -6.16
N ARG A 19 -7.35 5.35 -7.30
CA ARG A 19 -8.69 4.75 -7.43
C ARG A 19 -8.82 3.51 -6.57
N GLU A 20 -7.79 2.68 -6.46
CA GLU A 20 -7.84 1.47 -5.64
C GLU A 20 -7.93 1.82 -4.16
N ILE A 21 -7.07 2.74 -3.69
CA ILE A 21 -7.11 3.21 -2.30
C ILE A 21 -8.46 3.83 -1.96
N LYS A 22 -8.97 4.72 -2.83
CA LYS A 22 -10.29 5.36 -2.64
C LYS A 22 -11.41 4.31 -2.57
N THR A 23 -11.35 3.30 -3.42
CA THR A 23 -12.35 2.22 -3.48
C THR A 23 -12.31 1.40 -2.19
N ILE A 24 -11.13 0.99 -1.73
CA ILE A 24 -10.98 0.25 -0.46
C ILE A 24 -11.55 1.06 0.70
N LEU A 25 -11.19 2.34 0.81
CA LEU A 25 -11.66 3.22 1.89
C LEU A 25 -13.17 3.51 1.81
N LYS A 26 -13.78 3.42 0.63
CA LYS A 26 -15.23 3.56 0.45
C LYS A 26 -16.01 2.37 0.99
N TYR A 27 -15.48 1.16 0.82
CA TYR A 27 -16.21 -0.08 1.13
C TYR A 27 -15.74 -0.79 2.40
N VAL A 28 -14.59 -0.43 2.95
CA VAL A 28 -13.97 -1.13 4.08
C VAL A 28 -13.59 -0.15 5.19
N ASN A 29 -14.10 -0.38 6.40
CA ASN A 29 -13.67 0.35 7.59
C ASN A 29 -12.39 -0.27 8.16
N LEU A 30 -11.27 0.45 8.04
CA LEU A 30 -9.96 -0.01 8.51
C LEU A 30 -9.63 0.43 9.95
N LYS A 31 -10.45 1.29 10.55
CA LYS A 31 -10.19 1.84 11.89
C LYS A 31 -10.07 0.72 12.92
N ASN A 32 -9.00 0.75 13.72
CA ASN A 32 -8.68 -0.24 14.74
C ASN A 32 -8.45 -1.68 14.22
N LYS A 33 -8.29 -1.87 12.90
CA LYS A 33 -8.04 -3.19 12.30
C LYS A 33 -6.56 -3.45 12.06
N THR A 34 -6.21 -4.73 12.09
CA THR A 34 -4.93 -5.24 11.58
C THR A 34 -5.16 -5.77 10.18
N LEU A 35 -4.37 -5.32 9.21
CA LEU A 35 -4.45 -5.75 7.82
C LEU A 35 -3.25 -6.64 7.49
N LEU A 36 -3.48 -7.63 6.63
CA LEU A 36 -2.46 -8.41 5.97
C LEU A 36 -2.44 -8.04 4.48
N ASP A 37 -1.30 -7.57 3.99
CA ASP A 37 -1.05 -7.34 2.56
C ASP A 37 -0.08 -8.42 2.07
N ALA A 38 -0.61 -9.41 1.33
CA ALA A 38 0.14 -10.56 0.84
C ALA A 38 0.48 -10.39 -0.65
N GLY A 39 1.77 -10.46 -0.98
CA GLY A 39 2.26 -10.02 -2.29
C GLY A 39 2.38 -8.50 -2.37
N THR A 40 2.86 -7.88 -1.28
CA THR A 40 2.87 -6.41 -1.12
C THR A 40 3.74 -5.70 -2.17
N GLY A 41 4.68 -6.43 -2.80
CA GLY A 41 5.69 -5.88 -3.68
C GLY A 41 6.45 -4.74 -3.00
N ILE A 42 6.41 -3.57 -3.62
CA ILE A 42 7.01 -2.34 -3.08
C ILE A 42 6.20 -1.68 -1.96
N GLY A 43 5.06 -2.26 -1.56
CA GLY A 43 4.18 -1.71 -0.53
C GLY A 43 3.24 -0.60 -1.01
N ARG A 44 2.88 -0.55 -2.31
CA ARG A 44 2.07 0.54 -2.89
C ARG A 44 0.69 0.70 -2.22
N LEU A 45 0.11 -0.40 -1.74
CA LEU A 45 -1.18 -0.41 -1.03
C LEU A 45 -0.96 -0.39 0.48
N ALA A 46 -0.05 -1.24 0.99
CA ALA A 46 0.30 -1.29 2.40
C ALA A 46 0.65 0.09 2.98
N PHE A 47 1.51 0.85 2.31
CA PHE A 47 2.00 2.11 2.85
C PHE A 47 0.89 3.18 2.97
N PRO A 48 0.10 3.50 1.93
CA PRO A 48 -1.02 4.44 2.07
C PRO A 48 -2.10 3.96 3.04
N LEU A 49 -2.44 2.67 3.04
CA LEU A 49 -3.49 2.13 3.92
C LEU A 49 -3.08 2.11 5.39
N SER A 50 -1.77 2.11 5.69
CA SER A 50 -1.26 2.13 7.06
C SER A 50 -1.73 3.35 7.86
N LYS A 51 -2.08 4.46 7.19
CA LYS A 51 -2.62 5.67 7.81
C LYS A 51 -4.03 5.48 8.40
N TYR A 52 -4.75 4.48 7.94
CA TYR A 52 -6.16 4.25 8.30
C TYR A 52 -6.35 3.00 9.17
N ALA A 53 -5.36 2.10 9.17
CA ALA A 53 -5.33 0.88 9.96
C ALA A 53 -4.63 1.08 11.31
N LYS A 54 -4.88 0.20 12.28
CA LYS A 54 -4.08 0.13 13.52
C LYS A 54 -2.70 -0.46 13.23
N ARG A 55 -2.65 -1.47 12.37
CA ARG A 55 -1.43 -2.17 11.99
C ARG A 55 -1.59 -2.76 10.60
N ILE A 56 -0.49 -2.76 9.85
CA ILE A 56 -0.35 -3.52 8.61
C ILE A 56 0.81 -4.49 8.76
N VAL A 57 0.59 -5.73 8.32
CA VAL A 57 1.63 -6.73 8.10
C VAL A 57 1.72 -6.90 6.60
N ALA A 58 2.85 -6.52 6.01
CA ALA A 58 3.09 -6.62 4.59
C ALA A 58 4.10 -7.74 4.36
N ILE A 59 3.74 -8.71 3.51
CA ILE A 59 4.60 -9.85 3.18
C ILE A 59 4.79 -9.96 1.67
N ASP A 60 6.01 -10.27 1.27
CA ASP A 60 6.35 -10.64 -0.10
C ASP A 60 7.41 -11.75 -0.07
N LYS A 61 7.38 -12.61 -1.09
CA LYS A 61 8.38 -13.67 -1.26
C LYS A 61 9.68 -13.11 -1.83
N ASN A 62 9.60 -12.03 -2.59
CA ASN A 62 10.74 -11.41 -3.23
C ASN A 62 11.49 -10.51 -2.23
N LYS A 63 12.72 -10.90 -1.88
CA LYS A 63 13.58 -10.12 -0.97
C LYS A 63 14.32 -8.97 -1.66
N GLN A 64 14.24 -8.86 -2.99
CA GLN A 64 15.04 -7.93 -3.80
C GLN A 64 14.27 -6.67 -4.26
N ARG A 65 13.04 -6.46 -3.78
CA ARG A 65 12.25 -5.25 -4.06
C ARG A 65 11.99 -4.45 -2.80
#